data_AF-A0A832AET0-F1
#
_entry.id   AF-A0A832AET0-F1
#
_cell.length_a   1.000
_cell.length_b   1.000
_cell.length_c   1.000
_cell.angle_alpha   90.00
_cell.angle_beta   90.00
_cell.angle_gamma   90.00
#
_symmetry.space_group_name_H-M   'P 1'
#
loop_
_entity.id
_entity.type
_entity.pdbx_description
1 polymer ?
#
loop_
_entity_poly.entity_id
_entity_poly.type
_entity_poly.pdbx_seq_one_letter_code
_entity_poly.pdbx_strand_id
1 'polypeptide(L)'
;KSIDASIVIAPRSNYYISKSMPNLELLKNSGINVAIGTDSLASNWDLSIINELKFLYKHNSHIDPAYFFEIATTGGYRALNLNIGFKKGFYAYPFFMKTTTNTPLEEILQ
;
A
#
# COMPACT_ATOMS: atom_id res chain seq x y z
N LYS A 1 -8.28 3.52 -24.22
CA LYS A 1 -7.41 2.32 -24.16
C LYS A 1 -7.22 1.99 -22.69
N SER A 2 -7.67 0.82 -22.22
CA SER A 2 -7.26 0.33 -20.90
C SER A 2 -5.76 0.08 -20.96
N ILE A 3 -5.01 0.76 -20.11
CA ILE A 3 -3.56 0.56 -20.01
C ILE A 3 -3.39 -0.61 -19.04
N ASP A 4 -2.80 -1.72 -19.51
CA ASP A 4 -2.48 -2.87 -18.66
C ASP A 4 -1.20 -2.58 -17.86
N ALA A 5 -1.26 -1.57 -17.01
CA ALA A 5 -0.14 -1.11 -16.21
C ALA A 5 -0.58 -0.91 -14.76
N SER A 6 0.35 -1.15 -13.85
CA SER A 6 0.19 -0.84 -12.42
C SER A 6 1.02 0.38 -12.05
N ILE A 7 0.51 1.18 -11.12
CA ILE A 7 1.28 2.27 -10.50
C ILE A 7 1.76 1.77 -9.15
N VAL A 8 3.07 1.81 -8.91
CA VAL A 8 3.67 1.51 -7.60
C VAL A 8 4.13 2.82 -6.97
N ILE A 9 3.53 3.21 -5.85
CA ILE A 9 3.93 4.42 -5.11
C ILE A 9 4.96 4.07 -4.04
N ALA A 10 5.92 4.97 -3.80
CA ALA A 10 6.87 4.90 -2.69
C ALA A 10 6.84 6.22 -1.88
N PRO A 11 5.82 6.40 -1.01
CA PRO A 11 5.53 7.69 -0.38
C PRO A 11 6.71 8.29 0.39
N ARG A 12 7.41 7.49 1.21
CA ARG A 12 8.56 8.01 1.97
C ARG A 12 9.74 8.38 1.08
N SER A 13 10.01 7.62 0.01
CA SER A 13 11.02 7.95 -1.00
C SER A 13 10.69 9.25 -1.74
N ASN A 14 9.45 9.39 -2.22
CA ASN A 14 8.97 10.62 -2.87
C ASN A 14 9.14 11.83 -1.94
N TYR A 15 8.77 11.68 -0.68
CA TYR A 15 8.93 12.73 0.32
C TYR A 15 10.41 13.02 0.63
N TYR A 16 11.27 12.01 0.68
CA TYR A 16 12.71 12.17 0.86
C TYR A 16 13.29 13.06 -0.24
N ILE A 17 13.01 12.73 -1.51
CA ILE A 17 13.63 13.35 -2.69
C ILE A 17 13.01 14.70 -3.04
N SER A 18 11.69 14.77 -3.17
CA SER A 18 10.99 15.93 -3.74
C SER A 18 10.01 16.62 -2.80
N LYS A 19 9.92 16.16 -1.53
CA LYS A 19 8.97 16.67 -0.53
C LYS A 19 7.52 16.65 -1.02
N SER A 20 7.20 15.72 -1.91
CA SER A 20 5.87 15.57 -2.50
C SER A 20 5.24 14.23 -2.12
N MET A 21 3.91 14.21 -2.15
CA MET A 21 3.11 13.02 -1.86
C MET A 21 2.26 12.64 -3.06
N PRO A 22 2.03 11.34 -3.31
CA PRO A 22 1.08 10.92 -4.33
C PRO A 22 -0.33 11.39 -3.95
N ASN A 23 -1.10 11.87 -4.93
CA ASN A 23 -2.52 12.17 -4.73
C ASN A 23 -3.31 10.86 -4.66
N LEU A 24 -3.53 10.37 -3.42
CA LEU A 24 -4.08 9.04 -3.19
C LEU A 24 -5.55 8.93 -3.61
N GLU A 25 -6.33 10.00 -3.48
CA GLU A 25 -7.73 10.04 -3.90
C GLU A 25 -7.87 9.94 -5.43
N LEU A 26 -7.04 10.67 -6.17
CA LEU A 26 -6.98 10.55 -7.63
C LEU A 26 -6.60 9.14 -8.06
N LEU A 27 -5.59 8.54 -7.41
CA LEU A 27 -5.15 7.18 -7.71
C LEU A 27 -6.26 6.16 -7.41
N LYS A 28 -6.93 6.27 -6.27
CA LYS A 28 -8.06 5.40 -5.88
C LYS A 28 -9.20 5.47 -6.91
N ASN A 29 -9.49 6.66 -7.41
CA ASN A 29 -10.60 6.88 -8.35
C ASN A 29 -10.21 6.64 -9.82
N SER A 30 -8.94 6.34 -10.11
CA SER A 30 -8.43 6.21 -11.49
C SER A 30 -8.86 4.92 -12.21
N GLY A 31 -9.25 3.89 -11.46
CA GLY A 31 -9.50 2.54 -12.00
C GLY A 31 -8.22 1.78 -12.40
N ILE A 32 -7.03 2.35 -12.16
CA ILE A 32 -5.73 1.70 -12.38
C ILE A 32 -5.38 0.84 -11.15
N ASN A 33 -4.67 -0.27 -11.35
CA ASN A 33 -4.13 -1.02 -10.22
C ASN A 33 -3.04 -0.19 -9.51
N VAL A 34 -3.24 0.09 -8.23
CA VAL A 34 -2.29 0.82 -7.40
C VAL A 34 -1.65 -0.15 -6.41
N ALA A 35 -0.34 -0.11 -6.31
CA ALA A 35 0.45 -0.85 -5.35
C ALA A 35 1.37 0.11 -4.57
N ILE A 36 1.93 -0.36 -3.46
CA ILE A 36 2.90 0.38 -2.67
C ILE A 36 4.21 -0.40 -2.53
N GLY A 37 5.32 0.32 -2.56
CA GLY A 37 6.66 -0.19 -2.30
C GLY A 37 7.45 0.79 -1.44
N THR A 38 8.61 0.35 -0.96
CA THR A 38 9.48 1.19 -0.12
C THR A 38 10.46 2.02 -0.95
N ASP A 39 10.79 1.59 -2.18
CA ASP A 39 12.07 1.95 -2.81
C ASP A 39 13.26 1.42 -1.96
N SER A 40 14.48 1.75 -2.37
CA SER A 40 15.70 1.35 -1.68
C SER A 40 16.03 2.24 -0.47
N LEU A 41 16.98 1.79 0.36
CA LEU A 41 17.52 2.57 1.48
C LEU A 41 18.31 3.82 1.04
N ALA A 42 18.55 4.01 -0.26
CA ALA A 42 19.19 5.23 -0.77
C ALA A 42 18.28 6.46 -0.61
N SER A 43 16.96 6.24 -0.53
CA SER A 43 15.93 7.28 -0.41
C SER A 43 14.89 6.97 0.66
N ASN A 44 15.15 5.97 1.51
CA ASN A 44 14.25 5.56 2.58
C ASN A 44 15.00 5.15 3.85
N TRP A 45 14.31 5.15 4.99
CA TRP A 45 14.90 4.85 6.29
C TRP A 45 14.83 3.38 6.69
N ASP A 46 13.91 2.62 6.10
CA ASP A 46 13.73 1.19 6.31
C ASP A 46 12.98 0.55 5.11
N LEU A 47 12.82 -0.78 5.13
CA LEU A 47 12.07 -1.54 4.13
C LEU A 47 10.72 -2.04 4.66
N SER A 48 10.13 -1.34 5.63
CA SER A 48 8.83 -1.68 6.22
C SER A 48 7.68 -1.10 5.41
N ILE A 49 6.90 -1.98 4.77
CA ILE A 49 5.65 -1.60 4.12
C ILE A 49 4.67 -0.99 5.14
N ILE A 50 4.63 -1.48 6.37
CA ILE A 50 3.76 -0.91 7.41
C ILE A 50 4.14 0.56 7.69
N ASN A 51 5.43 0.90 7.70
CA ASN A 51 5.85 2.29 7.89
C ASN A 51 5.51 3.18 6.68
N GLU A 52 5.52 2.65 5.45
CA GLU A 52 4.96 3.35 4.29
C GLU A 52 3.46 3.65 4.49
N LEU A 53 2.70 2.64 4.92
CA LEU A 53 1.26 2.78 5.12
C LEU A 53 0.92 3.79 6.21
N LYS A 54 1.61 3.75 7.36
CA LYS A 54 1.47 4.75 8.43
C LYS A 54 1.76 6.17 7.93
N PHE A 55 2.86 6.33 7.19
CA PHE A 55 3.24 7.63 6.65
C PHE A 55 2.22 8.16 5.64
N LEU A 56 1.72 7.29 4.76
CA LEU A 56 0.69 7.64 3.78
C LEU A 56 -0.65 7.95 4.46
N TYR A 57 -1.05 7.17 5.46
CA TYR A 57 -2.29 7.35 6.24
C TYR A 57 -2.29 8.65 7.01
N LYS A 58 -1.16 9.02 7.63
CA LYS A 58 -1.01 10.31 8.33
C LYS A 58 -1.37 11.52 7.46
N HIS A 59 -1.13 11.45 6.15
CA HIS A 59 -1.46 12.52 5.19
C HIS A 59 -2.84 12.34 4.53
N ASN A 60 -3.50 11.19 4.71
CA ASN A 60 -4.73 10.81 4.00
C ASN A 60 -5.72 10.10 4.94
N SER A 61 -5.83 10.52 6.20
CA SER A 61 -6.62 9.83 7.24
C SER A 61 -8.13 9.81 6.98
N HIS A 62 -8.61 10.58 6.01
CA HIS A 62 -9.99 10.56 5.53
C HIS A 62 -10.28 9.39 4.57
N ILE A 63 -9.25 8.72 4.04
CA ILE A 63 -9.41 7.54 3.19
C ILE A 63 -9.57 6.30 4.06
N ASP A 64 -10.49 5.42 3.65
CA ASP A 64 -10.75 4.13 4.29
C ASP A 64 -9.44 3.33 4.54
N PRO A 65 -9.12 2.99 5.80
CA PRO A 65 -8.01 2.12 6.18
C PRO A 65 -7.87 0.86 5.35
N ALA A 66 -8.98 0.24 4.93
CA ALA A 66 -8.97 -0.98 4.12
C ALA A 66 -8.21 -0.79 2.79
N TYR A 67 -8.31 0.40 2.19
CA TYR A 67 -7.64 0.71 0.94
C TYR A 67 -6.11 0.70 1.05
N PHE A 68 -5.55 1.11 2.19
CA PHE A 68 -4.12 1.08 2.45
C PHE A 68 -3.58 -0.36 2.45
N PHE A 69 -4.33 -1.29 3.04
CA PHE A 69 -3.97 -2.71 3.02
C PHE A 69 -4.26 -3.36 1.66
N GLU A 70 -5.25 -2.90 0.92
CA GLU A 70 -5.52 -3.36 -0.44
C GLU A 70 -4.32 -3.09 -1.37
N ILE A 71 -3.81 -1.85 -1.39
CA ILE A 71 -2.65 -1.50 -2.23
C ILE A 71 -1.36 -2.21 -1.76
N ALA A 72 -1.24 -2.54 -0.48
CA ALA A 72 -0.11 -3.31 0.07
C ALA A 72 -0.20 -4.82 -0.15
N THR A 73 -1.37 -5.35 -0.48
CA THR A 73 -1.58 -6.79 -0.68
C THR A 73 -1.95 -7.05 -2.13
N THR A 74 -3.24 -7.03 -2.46
CA THR A 74 -3.78 -7.29 -3.79
C THR A 74 -3.16 -6.40 -4.85
N GLY A 75 -2.93 -5.12 -4.54
CA GLY A 75 -2.26 -4.17 -5.44
C GLY A 75 -0.87 -4.67 -5.87
N GLY A 76 -0.04 -5.05 -4.90
CA GLY A 76 1.30 -5.60 -5.13
C GLY A 76 1.28 -6.95 -5.84
N TYR A 77 0.39 -7.86 -5.45
CA TYR A 77 0.25 -9.16 -6.12
C TYR A 77 -0.12 -9.01 -7.60
N ARG A 78 -1.02 -8.09 -7.92
CA ARG A 78 -1.40 -7.80 -9.32
C ARG A 78 -0.25 -7.17 -10.09
N ALA A 79 0.49 -6.24 -9.48
CA ALA A 79 1.65 -5.60 -10.11
C ALA A 79 2.78 -6.59 -10.42
N LEU A 80 2.94 -7.63 -9.59
CA LEU A 80 3.97 -8.67 -9.75
C LEU A 80 3.46 -9.94 -10.47
N ASN A 81 2.20 -9.96 -10.89
CA ASN A 81 1.54 -11.13 -11.49
C ASN A 81 1.62 -12.40 -10.63
N LEU A 82 1.37 -12.27 -9.32
CA LEU A 82 1.40 -13.36 -8.34
C LEU A 82 0.00 -13.81 -7.96
N ASN A 83 -0.21 -15.13 -7.91
CA ASN A 83 -1.46 -15.74 -7.44
C ASN A 83 -1.40 -16.00 -5.92
N ILE A 84 -1.47 -14.93 -5.12
CA ILE A 84 -1.47 -15.00 -3.65
C ILE A 84 -2.83 -14.52 -3.10
N GLY A 85 -3.37 -15.24 -2.13
CA GLY A 85 -4.62 -14.90 -1.46
C GLY A 85 -5.40 -16.11 -0.99
N PHE A 86 -6.51 -15.86 -0.27
CA PHE A 86 -7.37 -16.91 0.28
C PHE A 86 -8.42 -17.38 -0.74
N LYS A 87 -7.95 -17.87 -1.88
CA LYS A 87 -8.79 -18.42 -2.95
C LYS A 87 -8.25 -19.77 -3.40
N LYS A 88 -9.13 -20.70 -3.76
CA LYS A 88 -8.73 -22.00 -4.32
C LYS A 88 -7.78 -21.79 -5.51
N GLY A 89 -6.62 -22.46 -5.47
CA GLY A 89 -5.58 -22.37 -6.51
C GLY A 89 -4.56 -21.23 -6.31
N PHE A 90 -4.69 -20.43 -5.25
CA PHE A 90 -3.73 -19.37 -4.90
C PHE A 90 -2.87 -19.82 -3.72
N TYR A 91 -1.65 -19.28 -3.62
CA TYR A 91 -0.81 -19.47 -2.45
C TYR A 91 -1.35 -18.67 -1.27
N ALA A 92 -1.57 -19.34 -0.14
CA ALA A 92 -1.93 -18.69 1.11
C ALA A 92 -0.66 -18.24 1.83
N TYR A 93 -0.38 -16.93 1.81
CA TYR A 93 0.76 -16.33 2.51
C TYR A 93 0.27 -15.29 3.53
N PRO A 94 -0.29 -15.74 4.67
CA PRO A 94 -0.90 -14.84 5.65
C PRO A 94 0.17 -14.06 6.42
N PHE A 95 -0.19 -12.83 6.81
CA PHE A 95 0.54 -12.05 7.80
C PHE A 95 -0.42 -11.68 8.94
N PHE A 96 -0.02 -11.95 10.17
CA PHE A 96 -0.85 -11.70 11.35
C PHE A 96 -0.27 -10.58 12.19
N MET A 97 -1.10 -9.61 12.54
CA MET A 97 -0.76 -8.52 13.45
C MET A 97 -1.69 -8.57 14.65
N LYS A 98 -1.12 -8.41 15.84
CA LYS A 98 -1.91 -8.31 17.07
C LYS A 98 -2.52 -6.91 17.14
N THR A 99 -3.81 -6.84 17.43
CA THR A 99 -4.55 -5.61 17.68
C THR A 99 -5.37 -5.76 18.97
N THR A 100 -5.83 -4.65 19.51
CA THR A 100 -6.57 -4.59 20.78
C THR A 100 -7.93 -3.91 20.65
N THR A 101 -8.18 -3.26 19.51
CA THR A 101 -9.40 -2.50 19.23
C THR A 101 -10.34 -3.24 18.29
N ASN A 102 -11.56 -2.73 18.18
CA ASN A 102 -12.54 -3.17 17.17
C ASN A 102 -12.32 -2.53 15.79
N THR A 103 -11.34 -1.62 15.65
CA THR A 103 -10.94 -1.02 14.37
C THR A 103 -9.47 -1.34 14.07
N PRO A 104 -9.15 -2.63 13.86
CA PRO A 104 -7.77 -3.12 13.83
C PRO A 104 -6.91 -2.48 12.74
N LEU A 105 -7.48 -2.17 11.58
CA LEU A 105 -6.75 -1.55 10.47
C LEU A 105 -6.32 -0.13 10.82
N GLU A 106 -7.16 0.65 11.49
CA GLU A 106 -6.83 2.00 11.96
C GLU A 106 -5.75 1.95 13.04
N GLU A 107 -5.88 1.02 14.00
CA GLU A 107 -4.89 0.81 15.06
C GLU A 107 -3.50 0.50 14.49
N ILE A 108 -3.42 -0.30 13.42
CA ILE A 108 -2.16 -0.62 12.75
C ILE A 108 -1.60 0.60 11.99
N LEU A 109 -2.44 1.49 11.48
CA LEU A 109 -2.02 2.66 10.69
C LEU A 109 -1.66 3.90 11.54
N GLN A 110 -2.06 3.92 12.82
CA GLN A 110 -1.69 4.94 13.81
C GLN A 110 -0.28 4.68 14.38
#